data_AF-A0A494WD01-F1
#
_entry.id   AF-A0A494WD01-F1
#
_cell.length_a   1.000
_cell.length_b   1.000
_cell.length_c   1.000
_cell.angle_alpha   90.00
_cell.angle_beta   90.00
_cell.angle_gamma   90.00
#
_symmetry.space_group_name_H-M   'P 1'
#
loop_
_entity.id
_entity.type
_entity.pdbx_description
1 polymer ?
#
loop_
_entity_poly.entity_id
_entity_poly.type
_entity_poly.pdbx_seq_one_letter_code
_entity_poly.pdbx_strand_id
1 'polypeptide(L)'
;GSHSYQHFYMGVSDPGPGMPDFTARGYVDDQQILHYDSKTRRQEPRGDWVQRAVRPDFWDRETRSLQGWQGVFQSNLVTLRYRYNQTGG
;
A
#
# COMPACT_ATOMS: atom_id res chain seq x y z
N GLY A 1 -16.73 5.35 -23.02
CA GLY A 1 -16.11 4.18 -22.38
C GLY A 1 -16.22 4.32 -20.87
N SER A 2 -16.05 3.23 -20.12
CA SER A 2 -15.94 3.30 -18.65
C SER A 2 -14.49 3.54 -18.26
N HIS A 3 -14.29 4.30 -17.19
CA HIS A 3 -13.00 4.45 -16.51
C HIS A 3 -13.01 3.64 -15.22
N SER A 4 -11.85 3.22 -14.73
CA SER A 4 -11.71 2.46 -13.48
C SER A 4 -10.60 3.01 -12.59
N TYR A 5 -10.85 2.98 -11.28
CA TYR A 5 -9.84 3.22 -10.27
C TYR A 5 -9.71 1.98 -9.39
N GLN A 6 -8.47 1.52 -9.19
CA GLN A 6 -8.17 0.34 -8.39
C GLN A 6 -7.09 0.66 -7.38
N HIS A 7 -7.21 0.08 -6.19
CA HIS A 7 -6.20 0.18 -5.14
C HIS A 7 -5.87 -1.20 -4.60
N PHE A 8 -4.61 -1.60 -4.74
CA PHE A 8 -4.12 -2.90 -4.33
C PHE A 8 -3.26 -2.77 -3.08
N TYR A 9 -3.58 -3.56 -2.06
CA TYR A 9 -2.82 -3.69 -0.83
C TYR A 9 -2.17 -5.06 -0.77
N MET A 10 -0.90 -5.12 -0.42
CA MET A 10 -0.15 -6.36 -0.29
C MET A 10 0.64 -6.32 1.00
N GLY A 11 0.43 -7.32 1.86
CA GLY A 11 1.21 -7.55 3.07
C GLY A 11 1.87 -8.92 3.01
N VAL A 12 3.13 -9.01 3.44
CA VAL A 12 3.94 -10.24 3.42
C VAL A 12 4.55 -10.45 4.80
N SER A 13 4.46 -11.67 5.35
CA SER A 13 4.98 -12.00 6.68
C SER A 13 6.50 -12.14 6.73
N ASP A 14 7.11 -12.62 5.66
CA ASP A 14 8.56 -12.76 5.50
C ASP A 14 8.98 -12.14 4.15
N PRO A 15 9.20 -10.81 4.10
CA PRO A 15 9.68 -10.19 2.88
C PRO A 15 11.13 -10.61 2.61
N GLY A 16 11.45 -10.93 1.35
CA GLY A 16 12.83 -11.19 0.95
C GLY A 16 13.78 -10.02 1.27
N PRO A 17 15.11 -10.24 1.27
CA PRO A 17 16.09 -9.23 1.67
C PRO A 17 15.88 -7.91 0.94
N GLY A 18 15.65 -6.83 1.70
CA GLY A 18 15.44 -5.51 1.12
C GLY A 18 14.10 -5.33 0.39
N MET A 19 13.09 -6.17 0.61
CA MET A 19 11.72 -5.93 0.16
C MET A 19 10.87 -5.31 1.27
N PRO A 20 9.86 -4.48 0.94
CA PRO A 20 8.89 -4.02 1.92
C PRO A 20 7.93 -5.15 2.33
N ASP A 21 7.59 -5.22 3.62
CA ASP A 21 6.56 -6.12 4.16
C ASP A 21 5.13 -5.65 3.83
N PHE A 22 4.96 -4.41 3.39
CA PHE A 22 3.67 -3.87 2.97
C PHE A 22 3.81 -2.88 1.82
N THR A 23 2.95 -3.02 0.81
CA THR A 23 2.83 -2.07 -0.30
C THR A 23 1.37 -1.72 -0.59
N ALA A 24 1.13 -0.50 -1.04
CA ALA A 24 -0.16 -0.06 -1.56
C ALA A 24 0.04 0.64 -2.92
N ARG A 25 -0.75 0.27 -3.92
CA ARG A 25 -0.61 0.76 -5.30
C ARG A 25 -1.96 1.16 -5.87
N GLY A 26 -2.02 2.36 -6.43
CA GLY A 26 -3.22 2.91 -7.06
C GLY A 26 -3.09 2.97 -8.57
N TYR A 27 -4.15 2.59 -9.28
CA TYR A 27 -4.21 2.55 -10.74
C TYR A 27 -5.46 3.29 -11.24
N VAL A 28 -5.30 4.02 -12.34
CA VAL A 28 -6.41 4.55 -13.15
C VAL A 28 -6.25 4.00 -14.55
N ASP A 29 -7.25 3.27 -15.04
CA ASP A 29 -7.23 2.64 -16.36
C ASP A 29 -5.91 1.88 -16.65
N ASP A 30 -5.55 0.98 -15.74
CA ASP A 30 -4.32 0.16 -15.76
C ASP A 30 -2.99 0.94 -15.64
N GLN A 31 -3.01 2.27 -15.61
CA GLN A 31 -1.83 3.09 -15.36
C GLN A 31 -1.61 3.25 -13.84
N GLN A 32 -0.44 2.85 -13.35
CA GLN A 32 -0.07 3.10 -11.95
C GLN A 32 0.14 4.60 -11.72
N ILE A 33 -0.64 5.15 -10.80
CA ILE A 33 -0.59 6.58 -10.47
C ILE A 33 -0.03 6.83 -9.07
N LEU A 34 -0.05 5.82 -8.20
CA LEU A 34 0.27 5.95 -6.78
C LEU A 34 1.06 4.74 -6.28
N HIS A 35 1.99 4.98 -5.36
CA HIS A 35 2.79 3.95 -4.71
C HIS A 35 3.11 4.31 -3.26
N TYR A 36 2.94 3.34 -2.37
CA TYR A 36 3.43 3.35 -0.99
C TYR A 36 4.14 2.05 -0.72
N ASP A 37 5.22 2.12 0.05
CA ASP A 37 5.83 0.97 0.68
C ASP A 37 6.22 1.26 2.13
N SER A 38 6.33 0.19 2.91
CA SER A 38 6.67 0.27 4.34
C SER A 38 8.11 0.70 4.63
N LYS A 39 8.96 0.85 3.61
CA LYS A 39 10.35 1.31 3.76
C LYS A 39 10.43 2.83 3.76
N THR A 40 9.85 3.45 2.74
CA THR A 40 9.77 4.91 2.62
C THR A 40 8.68 5.48 3.53
N ARG A 41 7.63 4.69 3.82
CA ARG A 41 6.47 5.05 4.63
C ARG A 41 5.79 6.34 4.17
N ARG A 42 5.80 6.59 2.86
CA ARG A 42 5.23 7.77 2.22
C ARG A 42 4.44 7.37 0.99
N GLN A 43 3.33 8.08 0.77
CA GLN A 43 2.57 7.99 -0.46
C GLN A 43 3.28 8.83 -1.54
N GLU A 44 3.66 8.19 -2.65
CA GLU A 44 4.41 8.80 -3.74
C GLU A 44 3.59 8.82 -5.04
N PRO A 45 3.68 9.91 -5.82
CA PRO A 45 3.14 9.94 -7.19
C PRO A 45 3.97 9.04 -8.11
N ARG A 46 3.29 8.27 -8.96
CA ARG A 46 3.89 7.55 -10.10
C ARG A 46 3.39 8.05 -11.46
N GLY A 47 2.23 8.71 -11.49
CA GLY A 47 1.73 9.38 -12.70
C GLY A 47 2.10 10.87 -12.73
N ASP A 48 2.60 11.36 -13.86
CA ASP A 48 3.09 12.75 -14.03
C ASP A 48 2.02 13.81 -13.76
N TRP A 49 0.75 13.48 -13.98
CA TRP A 49 -0.36 14.40 -13.82
C TRP A 49 -0.90 14.46 -12.37
N VAL A 50 -0.58 13.46 -11.54
CA VAL A 50 -1.21 13.29 -10.22
C VAL A 50 -0.87 14.45 -9.29
N GLN A 51 0.38 14.92 -9.30
CA GLN A 51 0.82 16.01 -8.44
C GLN A 51 0.01 17.30 -8.65
N ARG A 52 -0.47 17.53 -9.88
CA ARG A 52 -1.29 18.70 -10.23
C ARG A 52 -2.79 18.48 -10.00
N ALA A 53 -3.22 17.23 -9.87
CA ALA A 53 -4.63 16.86 -9.73
C ALA A 53 -5.09 16.78 -8.27
N VAL A 54 -4.17 16.74 -7.30
CA VAL A 54 -4.48 16.56 -5.88
C VAL A 54 -4.29 17.84 -5.06
N ARG A 55 -5.02 17.94 -3.95
CA ARG A 55 -4.90 19.07 -3.02
C ARG A 55 -3.59 18.99 -2.22
N PRO A 56 -3.06 20.12 -1.70
CA PRO A 56 -1.82 20.13 -0.92
C PRO A 56 -1.81 19.17 0.28
N ASP A 57 -2.95 18.96 0.93
CA ASP A 57 -3.13 18.10 2.11
C ASP A 57 -3.27 16.60 1.78
N PHE A 58 -3.41 16.24 0.50
CA PHE A 58 -3.66 14.87 0.05
C PHE A 58 -2.53 13.92 0.47
N TRP A 59 -1.28 14.28 0.20
CA TRP A 59 -0.12 13.41 0.44
C TRP A 59 0.05 13.05 1.90
N ASP A 60 -0.08 14.03 2.80
CA ASP A 60 0.05 13.81 4.24
C ASP A 60 -1.12 13.01 4.82
N ARG A 61 -2.32 13.19 4.27
CA ARG A 61 -3.50 12.44 4.68
C ARG A 61 -3.41 10.98 4.23
N GLU A 62 -3.12 10.75 2.96
CA GLU A 62 -2.99 9.40 2.40
C GLU A 62 -1.83 8.65 3.06
N THR A 63 -0.69 9.31 3.26
CA THR A 63 0.46 8.72 3.98
C THR A 63 0.06 8.24 5.38
N ARG A 64 -0.64 9.07 6.16
CA ARG A 64 -1.10 8.68 7.50
C ARG A 64 -2.08 7.53 7.48
N SER A 65 -3.01 7.52 6.50
CA SER A 65 -3.95 6.42 6.31
C SER A 65 -3.22 5.10 6.03
N LEU A 66 -2.25 5.12 5.11
CA LEU A 66 -1.50 3.94 4.70
C LEU A 66 -0.55 3.41 5.78
N GLN A 67 0.00 4.29 6.62
CA GLN A 67 0.73 3.89 7.82
C GLN A 67 -0.18 3.16 8.82
N GLY A 68 -1.44 3.58 8.94
CA GLY A 68 -2.45 2.87 9.73
C GLY A 68 -2.76 1.48 9.14
N TRP A 69 -3.00 1.41 7.83
CA TRP A 69 -3.24 0.14 7.13
C TRP A 69 -2.06 -0.82 7.23
N GLN A 70 -0.83 -0.34 7.16
CA GLN A 70 0.36 -1.16 7.37
C GLN A 70 0.30 -1.89 8.72
N GLY A 71 -0.02 -1.20 9.81
CA GLY A 71 -0.14 -1.81 11.14
C GLY A 71 -1.31 -2.81 11.26
N VAL A 72 -2.43 -2.51 10.60
CA VAL A 72 -3.58 -3.43 10.52
C VAL A 72 -3.20 -4.71 9.78
N PHE A 73 -2.51 -4.60 8.64
CA PHE A 73 -2.07 -5.76 7.85
C PHE A 73 -1.07 -6.63 8.61
N GLN A 74 -0.09 -6.03 9.29
CA GLN A 74 0.84 -6.77 10.15
C GLN A 74 0.10 -7.56 11.24
N SER A 75 -0.86 -6.94 11.92
CA SER A 75 -1.69 -7.60 12.95
C SER A 75 -2.56 -8.72 12.36
N ASN A 76 -3.11 -8.51 11.17
CA ASN A 76 -3.89 -9.52 10.46
C ASN A 76 -3.05 -10.72 10.05
N LEU A 77 -1.81 -10.52 9.57
CA LEU A 77 -0.90 -11.62 9.23
C LEU A 77 -0.59 -12.50 10.45
N VAL A 78 -0.33 -11.90 11.61
CA VAL A 78 -0.15 -12.65 12.87
C VAL A 78 -1.42 -13.42 13.24
N THR A 79 -2.58 -12.77 13.13
CA THR A 79 -3.88 -13.38 13.45
C THR A 79 -4.20 -14.55 12.53
N LEU A 80 -3.96 -14.40 11.23
CA LEU A 80 -4.18 -15.46 10.25
C LEU A 80 -3.23 -16.63 10.50
N ARG A 81 -1.94 -16.36 10.74
CA ARG A 81 -0.96 -17.39 11.09
C ARG A 81 -1.40 -18.23 12.28
N TYR A 82 -1.89 -17.57 13.34
CA TYR A 82 -2.46 -18.27 14.50
C TYR A 82 -3.70 -19.10 14.14
N ARG A 83 -4.68 -18.52 13.43
CA ARG A 83 -5.95 -19.19 13.08
C ARG A 83 -5.76 -20.42 12.19
N TYR A 84 -4.75 -20.39 11.33
CA TYR A 84 -4.43 -21.50 10.44
C TYR A 84 -3.38 -22.47 11.01
N ASN A 85 -3.01 -22.34 12.30
CA ASN A 85 -1.99 -23.15 12.96
C ASN A 85 -0.66 -23.18 12.20
N GLN A 86 -0.30 -22.06 11.55
CA GLN A 86 0.94 -21.93 10.80
C GLN A 86 2.06 -21.50 11.74
N THR A 87 3.15 -22.26 11.76
CA THR A 87 4.31 -21.97 12.62
C THR A 87 5.44 -21.27 11.88
N GLY A 88 5.32 -21.03 10.57
CA GLY A 88 6.31 -20.34 9.72
C GLY A 88 5.97 -20.43 8.24
N GLY A 89 6.70 -19.68 7.41
CA GLY A 89 6.52 -19.57 5.96
C GLY A 89 7.19 -18.32 5.42
#